data_AF-A0A812YUC3-F1
#
_entry.id   AF-A0A812YUC3-F1
#
_cell.length_a   1.000
_cell.length_b   1.000
_cell.length_c   1.000
_cell.angle_alpha   90.00
_cell.angle_beta   90.00
_cell.angle_gamma   90.00
#
_symmetry.space_group_name_H-M   'P 1'
#
loop_
_entity.id
_entity.type
_entity.pdbx_description
1 polymer ?
#
loop_
_entity_poly.entity_id
_entity_poly.type
_entity_poly.pdbx_seq_one_letter_code
_entity_poly.pdbx_strand_id
1 'polypeptide(L)'
;MEKLNQEYLAARFAAVSLHLALTVNVLQARPDHILAALSGSCVQQALRMPAACRQGNCVILDELSAGCRDSWQASESIFYRELSASIAFLVVELVSMLTAVHCSQQEALNFFGAMLHLGGSLVLVLFLVMQASYAYFHAVFAVCYVLPFLGELNTWLAIVRGAYVKRFPPPETSS
;
A
#
# COMPACT_ATOMS: atom_id res chain seq x y z
N MET A 1 25.50 8.19 16.25
CA MET A 1 24.97 7.75 14.94
C MET A 1 23.99 6.58 15.09
N GLU A 2 24.28 5.57 15.91
CA GLU A 2 23.40 4.40 16.10
C GLU A 2 21.99 4.74 16.65
N LYS A 3 21.90 5.71 17.57
CA LYS A 3 20.62 6.19 18.11
C LYS A 3 19.70 6.83 17.06
N LEU A 4 20.26 7.62 16.14
CA LEU A 4 19.49 8.29 15.08
C LEU A 4 18.93 7.27 14.07
N ASN A 5 19.71 6.23 13.77
CA ASN A 5 19.24 5.12 12.94
C ASN A 5 18.09 4.33 13.59
N GLN A 6 18.12 4.15 14.92
CA GLN A 6 17.02 3.52 15.65
C GLN A 6 15.74 4.37 15.62
N GLU A 7 15.87 5.70 15.76
CA GLU A 7 14.75 6.63 15.65
C GLU A 7 14.13 6.58 14.23
N TYR A 8 14.95 6.56 13.18
CA TYR A 8 14.45 6.40 11.80
C TYR A 8 13.83 5.02 11.54
N LEU A 9 14.38 3.95 12.10
CA LEU A 9 13.79 2.62 11.99
C LEU A 9 12.41 2.57 12.68
N ALA A 10 12.29 3.16 13.87
CA ALA A 10 11.01 3.26 14.59
C ALA A 10 10.00 4.12 13.81
N ALA A 11 10.44 5.26 13.27
CA ALA A 11 9.61 6.12 12.43
C ALA A 11 9.13 5.38 11.17
N ARG A 12 10.02 4.63 10.52
CA ARG A 12 9.68 3.81 9.36
C ARG A 12 8.67 2.73 9.71
N PHE A 13 8.87 2.01 10.81
CA PHE A 13 7.91 1.01 11.29
C PHE A 13 6.51 1.60 11.51
N ALA A 14 6.42 2.74 12.18
CA ALA A 14 5.16 3.44 12.39
C ALA A 14 4.53 3.90 11.07
N ALA A 15 5.35 4.44 10.16
CA ALA A 15 4.90 4.90 8.85
C ALA A 15 4.37 3.75 7.98
N VAL A 16 5.05 2.60 7.94
CA VAL A 16 4.61 1.42 7.17
C VAL A 16 3.32 0.85 7.77
N SER A 17 3.20 0.82 9.10
CA SER A 17 1.99 0.37 9.79
C SER A 17 0.78 1.26 9.47
N LEU A 18 0.96 2.59 9.51
CA LEU A 18 -0.06 3.55 9.13
C LEU A 18 -0.43 3.40 7.65
N HIS A 19 0.58 3.28 6.78
CA HIS A 19 0.39 3.11 5.35
C HIS A 19 -0.44 1.86 5.08
N LEU A 20 -0.12 0.73 5.71
CA LEU A 20 -0.88 -0.52 5.62
C LEU A 20 -2.33 -0.34 6.07
N ALA A 21 -2.56 0.27 7.22
CA ALA A 21 -3.91 0.52 7.72
C ALA A 21 -4.73 1.34 6.71
N LEU A 22 -4.14 2.39 6.15
CA LEU A 22 -4.81 3.24 5.15
C LEU A 22 -5.05 2.49 3.83
N THR A 23 -4.10 1.68 3.36
CA THR A 23 -4.29 0.85 2.16
C THR A 23 -5.45 -0.13 2.34
N VAL A 24 -5.59 -0.74 3.52
CA VAL A 24 -6.73 -1.61 3.84
C VAL A 24 -8.05 -0.84 3.83
N ASN A 25 -8.08 0.39 4.35
CA ASN A 25 -9.26 1.25 4.29
C ASN A 25 -9.63 1.58 2.84
N VAL A 26 -8.66 1.91 1.98
CA VAL A 26 -8.88 2.13 0.54
C VAL A 26 -9.40 0.87 -0.15
N LEU A 27 -8.92 -0.32 0.24
CA LEU A 27 -9.42 -1.59 -0.27
C LEU A 27 -10.89 -1.83 0.09
N GLN A 28 -11.32 -1.42 1.28
CA GLN A 28 -12.73 -1.50 1.71
C GLN A 28 -13.60 -0.45 1.00
N ALA A 29 -13.08 0.76 0.77
CA ALA A 29 -13.75 1.84 0.06
C ALA A 29 -13.63 1.76 -1.48
N ARG A 30 -13.03 0.68 -2.01
CA ARG A 30 -12.72 0.50 -3.44
C ARG A 30 -13.89 0.83 -4.40
N PRO A 31 -15.15 0.42 -4.13
CA PRO A 31 -16.27 0.73 -5.02
C PRO A 31 -16.49 2.23 -5.27
N ASP A 32 -16.25 3.07 -4.27
CA ASP A 32 -16.47 4.52 -4.37
C ASP A 32 -15.43 5.16 -5.31
N HIS A 33 -14.19 4.67 -5.27
CA HIS A 33 -13.11 5.10 -6.16
C HIS A 33 -13.26 4.58 -7.60
N ILE A 34 -13.92 3.43 -7.78
CA ILE A 34 -14.30 2.92 -9.11
C ILE A 34 -15.41 3.79 -9.69
N LEU A 35 -16.46 4.08 -8.91
CA LEU A 35 -17.54 5.01 -9.27
C LEU A 35 -16.99 6.33 -9.79
N ALA A 36 -16.03 6.94 -9.10
CA ALA A 36 -15.41 8.20 -9.50
C ALA A 36 -14.64 8.14 -10.83
N ALA A 37 -14.30 6.95 -11.32
CA ALA A 37 -13.54 6.75 -12.55
C ALA A 37 -14.41 6.38 -13.77
N LEU A 38 -15.68 6.05 -13.56
CA LEU A 38 -16.59 5.67 -14.63
C LEU A 38 -17.05 6.87 -15.45
N SER A 39 -17.50 6.61 -16.68
CA SER A 39 -18.17 7.63 -17.49
C SER A 39 -19.48 8.09 -16.82
N GLY A 40 -19.90 9.34 -17.07
CA GLY A 40 -21.10 9.89 -16.45
C GLY A 40 -22.37 9.04 -16.67
N SER A 41 -22.52 8.42 -17.85
CA SER A 41 -23.65 7.52 -18.15
C SER A 41 -23.59 6.20 -17.37
N CYS A 42 -22.39 5.70 -17.09
CA CYS A 42 -22.17 4.51 -16.27
C CYS A 42 -22.38 4.82 -14.79
N VAL A 43 -21.91 5.97 -14.29
CA VAL A 43 -22.16 6.45 -12.92
C VAL A 43 -23.66 6.51 -12.65
N GLN A 44 -24.46 7.09 -13.55
CA GLN A 44 -25.91 7.19 -13.38
C GLN A 44 -26.60 5.81 -13.30
N GLN A 45 -26.09 4.80 -14.01
CA GLN A 45 -26.59 3.42 -13.90
C GLN A 45 -26.17 2.81 -12.55
N ALA A 46 -24.90 2.91 -12.18
CA ALA A 46 -24.38 2.37 -10.93
C ALA A 46 -25.02 3.01 -9.68
N LEU A 47 -25.40 4.30 -9.74
CA LEU A 47 -26.06 4.99 -8.64
C LEU A 47 -27.50 4.50 -8.39
N ARG A 48 -28.16 3.89 -9.39
CA ARG A 48 -29.49 3.28 -9.22
C ARG A 48 -29.44 1.99 -8.40
N MET A 49 -28.27 1.33 -8.40
CA MET A 49 -28.06 0.11 -7.63
C MET A 49 -28.08 0.42 -6.12
N PRO A 50 -28.57 -0.49 -5.28
CA PRO A 50 -28.41 -0.37 -3.83
C PRO A 50 -26.94 -0.26 -3.44
N ALA A 51 -26.63 0.55 -2.41
CA ALA A 51 -25.25 0.73 -1.95
C ALA A 51 -24.56 -0.59 -1.54
N ALA A 52 -25.30 -1.49 -0.90
CA ALA A 52 -24.83 -2.82 -0.55
C ALA A 52 -24.44 -3.66 -1.79
N CYS A 53 -25.16 -3.50 -2.91
CA CYS A 53 -24.83 -4.16 -4.17
C CYS A 53 -23.57 -3.58 -4.80
N ARG A 54 -23.26 -2.30 -4.62
CA ARG A 54 -21.99 -1.73 -5.11
C ARG A 54 -20.78 -2.24 -4.34
N GLN A 55 -20.97 -2.66 -3.09
CA GLN A 55 -19.90 -3.06 -2.17
C GLN A 55 -19.60 -4.56 -2.13
N GLY A 56 -20.38 -5.40 -2.83
CA GLY A 56 -20.12 -6.84 -2.87
C GLY A 56 -21.09 -7.64 -3.73
N ASN A 57 -20.79 -8.93 -3.91
CA ASN A 57 -21.33 -10.02 -4.76
C ASN A 57 -22.87 -10.17 -4.94
N CYS A 58 -23.66 -9.11 -4.86
CA CYS A 58 -24.99 -9.11 -5.39
C CYS A 58 -24.94 -9.43 -6.89
N VAL A 59 -26.07 -9.78 -7.47
CA VAL A 59 -26.25 -9.94 -8.92
C VAL A 59 -26.18 -8.55 -9.56
N ILE A 60 -24.99 -7.94 -9.48
CA ILE A 60 -24.58 -6.57 -9.83
C ILE A 60 -24.76 -6.29 -11.31
N LEU A 61 -24.80 -7.35 -12.10
CA LEU A 61 -24.52 -7.24 -13.51
C LEU A 61 -25.77 -6.80 -14.29
N ASP A 62 -26.96 -7.26 -13.94
CA ASP A 62 -28.14 -7.13 -14.83
C ASP A 62 -28.71 -5.71 -14.96
N GLU A 63 -28.47 -4.80 -14.00
CA GLU A 63 -28.90 -3.39 -14.11
C GLU A 63 -27.93 -2.53 -14.93
N LEU A 64 -26.70 -3.00 -15.14
CA LEU A 64 -25.70 -2.32 -15.94
C LEU A 64 -25.77 -2.82 -17.39
N SER A 65 -25.76 -1.88 -18.34
CA SER A 65 -25.45 -2.20 -19.73
C SER A 65 -24.11 -2.97 -19.82
N ALA A 66 -23.99 -3.87 -20.79
CA ALA A 66 -22.81 -4.73 -20.92
C ALA A 66 -21.49 -3.94 -20.92
N GLY A 67 -21.41 -2.82 -21.65
CA GLY A 67 -20.19 -2.00 -21.66
C GLY A 67 -19.88 -1.33 -20.30
N CYS A 68 -20.90 -0.92 -19.54
CA CYS A 68 -20.71 -0.34 -18.19
C CYS A 68 -20.22 -1.40 -17.20
N ARG A 69 -20.81 -2.59 -17.30
CA ARG A 69 -20.47 -3.78 -16.53
C ARG A 69 -19.02 -4.21 -16.74
N ASP A 70 -18.60 -4.33 -18.00
CA ASP A 70 -17.24 -4.73 -18.37
C ASP A 70 -16.22 -3.70 -17.88
N SER A 71 -16.53 -2.40 -18.03
CA SER A 71 -15.68 -1.30 -17.55
C SER A 71 -15.53 -1.31 -16.04
N TRP A 72 -16.62 -1.52 -15.30
CA TRP A 72 -16.59 -1.67 -13.85
C TRP A 72 -15.71 -2.85 -13.44
N GLN A 73 -15.95 -4.03 -13.99
CA GLN A 73 -15.22 -5.25 -13.63
C GLN A 73 -13.72 -5.15 -13.94
N ALA A 74 -13.36 -4.58 -15.09
CA ALA A 74 -11.97 -4.36 -15.45
C ALA A 74 -11.27 -3.40 -14.47
N SER A 75 -11.91 -2.27 -14.19
CA SER A 75 -11.44 -1.27 -13.22
C SER A 75 -11.27 -1.87 -11.83
N GLU A 76 -12.26 -2.63 -11.39
CA GLU A 76 -12.27 -3.31 -10.10
C GLU A 76 -11.13 -4.32 -9.99
N SER A 77 -10.97 -5.16 -11.00
CA SER A 77 -9.92 -6.19 -11.02
C SER A 77 -8.53 -5.57 -10.98
N ILE A 78 -8.27 -4.51 -11.76
CA ILE A 78 -6.97 -3.83 -11.75
C ILE A 78 -6.70 -3.24 -10.37
N PHE A 79 -7.63 -2.43 -9.87
CA PHE A 79 -7.42 -1.72 -8.62
C PHE A 79 -7.31 -2.67 -7.41
N TYR A 80 -8.13 -3.73 -7.38
CA TYR A 80 -8.03 -4.78 -6.37
C TYR A 80 -6.66 -5.46 -6.37
N ARG A 81 -6.11 -5.78 -7.53
CA ARG A 81 -4.78 -6.42 -7.64
C ARG A 81 -3.67 -5.51 -7.16
N GLU A 82 -3.70 -4.23 -7.52
CA GLU A 82 -2.72 -3.25 -7.05
C GLU A 82 -2.77 -3.10 -5.53
N LEU A 83 -3.98 -2.93 -4.96
CA LEU A 83 -4.16 -2.83 -3.51
C LEU A 83 -3.73 -4.10 -2.77
N SER A 84 -4.04 -5.28 -3.32
CA SER A 84 -3.64 -6.56 -2.73
C SER A 84 -2.11 -6.74 -2.76
N ALA A 85 -1.46 -6.36 -3.86
CA ALA A 85 0.00 -6.38 -3.97
C ALA A 85 0.65 -5.37 -3.01
N SER A 86 0.10 -4.16 -2.92
CA SER A 86 0.49 -3.13 -1.95
C SER A 86 0.48 -3.63 -0.51
N ILE A 87 -0.60 -4.30 -0.10
CA ILE A 87 -0.72 -4.90 1.23
C ILE A 87 0.37 -5.96 1.43
N ALA A 88 0.59 -6.84 0.45
CA ALA A 88 1.63 -7.86 0.54
C ALA A 88 3.04 -7.24 0.70
N PHE A 89 3.37 -6.20 -0.06
CA PHE A 89 4.65 -5.51 0.04
C PHE A 89 4.86 -4.87 1.42
N LEU A 90 3.85 -4.16 1.93
CA LEU A 90 3.91 -3.54 3.26
C LEU A 90 4.02 -4.57 4.39
N VAL A 91 3.32 -5.70 4.27
CA VAL A 91 3.43 -6.81 5.25
C VAL A 91 4.83 -7.41 5.23
N VAL A 92 5.40 -7.67 4.05
CA VAL A 92 6.77 -8.20 3.95
C VAL A 92 7.77 -7.22 4.56
N GLU A 93 7.61 -5.92 4.32
CA GLU A 93 8.45 -4.88 4.89
C GLU A 93 8.34 -4.83 6.43
N LEU A 94 7.12 -4.89 6.99
CA LEU A 94 6.92 -4.98 8.45
C LEU A 94 7.56 -6.23 9.06
N VAL A 95 7.40 -7.39 8.42
CA VAL A 95 8.04 -8.64 8.88
C VAL A 95 9.57 -8.51 8.82
N SER A 96 10.09 -7.82 7.81
CA SER A 96 11.54 -7.61 7.66
C SER A 96 12.10 -6.72 8.78
N MET A 97 11.35 -5.69 9.20
CA MET A 97 11.69 -4.87 10.37
C MET A 97 11.69 -5.68 11.67
N LEU A 98 10.66 -6.51 11.87
CA LEU A 98 10.50 -7.33 13.08
C LEU A 98 11.55 -8.45 13.19
N THR A 99 12.06 -8.95 12.05
CA THR A 99 13.06 -10.02 12.01
C THR A 99 14.50 -9.50 12.09
N ALA A 100 14.70 -8.23 12.45
CA ALA A 100 15.99 -7.57 12.61
C ALA A 100 16.87 -7.53 11.34
N VAL A 101 16.28 -7.77 10.17
CA VAL A 101 16.97 -7.66 8.87
C VAL A 101 17.41 -6.22 8.59
N HIS A 102 16.73 -5.23 9.17
CA HIS A 102 17.02 -3.80 8.96
C HIS A 102 17.94 -3.17 10.00
N CYS A 103 18.38 -3.91 11.02
CA CYS A 103 19.28 -3.37 12.05
C CYS A 103 20.63 -2.87 11.47
N SER A 104 20.98 -3.33 10.27
CA SER A 104 22.20 -2.93 9.55
C SER A 104 21.96 -2.08 8.30
N GLN A 105 20.73 -1.63 8.01
CA GLN A 105 20.50 -0.76 6.85
C GLN A 105 21.13 0.63 7.06
N GLN A 106 21.58 1.24 5.95
CA GLN A 106 22.10 2.60 5.96
C GLN A 106 21.01 3.57 6.43
N GLU A 107 21.40 4.53 7.28
CA GLU A 107 20.53 5.58 7.82
C GLU A 107 19.65 6.25 6.75
N ALA A 108 20.21 6.47 5.56
CA ALA A 108 19.52 7.01 4.40
C ALA A 108 18.32 6.13 3.96
N LEU A 109 18.47 4.81 3.91
CA LEU A 109 17.37 3.90 3.52
C LEU A 109 16.22 3.95 4.52
N ASN A 110 16.53 3.99 5.82
CA ASN A 110 15.52 4.10 6.86
C ASN A 110 14.80 5.45 6.81
N PHE A 111 15.53 6.54 6.59
CA PHE A 111 14.97 7.88 6.41
C PHE A 111 14.08 7.98 5.15
N PHE A 112 14.60 7.58 3.99
CA PHE A 112 13.83 7.64 2.73
C PHE A 112 12.63 6.72 2.75
N GLY A 113 12.76 5.51 3.33
CA GLY A 113 11.63 4.61 3.57
C GLY A 113 10.56 5.29 4.40
N ALA A 114 10.90 5.83 5.58
CA ALA A 114 9.95 6.54 6.43
C ALA A 114 9.25 7.69 5.68
N MET A 115 10.00 8.52 4.95
CA MET A 115 9.45 9.63 4.16
C MET A 115 8.49 9.16 3.06
N LEU A 116 8.85 8.11 2.31
CA LEU A 116 8.00 7.56 1.26
C LEU A 116 6.71 6.94 1.80
N HIS A 117 6.76 6.23 2.94
CA HIS A 117 5.54 5.68 3.54
C HIS A 117 4.67 6.76 4.21
N LEU A 118 5.26 7.80 4.82
CA LEU A 118 4.51 8.95 5.32
C LEU A 118 3.84 9.73 4.18
N GLY A 119 4.57 9.97 3.09
CA GLY A 119 4.03 10.60 1.88
C GLY A 119 2.91 9.76 1.26
N GLY A 120 3.12 8.45 1.13
CA GLY A 120 2.09 7.51 0.67
C GLY A 120 0.86 7.54 1.57
N SER A 121 1.04 7.49 2.88
CA SER A 121 -0.04 7.61 3.87
C SER A 121 -0.85 8.90 3.68
N LEU A 122 -0.19 10.04 3.54
CA LEU A 122 -0.86 11.32 3.29
C LEU A 122 -1.66 11.29 1.98
N VAL A 123 -1.06 10.75 0.92
CA VAL A 123 -1.75 10.62 -0.38
C VAL A 123 -2.99 9.72 -0.24
N LEU A 124 -2.93 8.61 0.50
CA LEU A 124 -4.10 7.76 0.73
C LEU A 124 -5.18 8.44 1.57
N VAL A 125 -4.82 9.26 2.56
CA VAL A 125 -5.79 10.06 3.31
C VAL A 125 -6.51 11.02 2.37
N LEU A 126 -5.77 11.74 1.53
CA LEU A 126 -6.36 12.62 0.51
C LEU A 126 -7.22 11.83 -0.48
N PHE A 127 -6.76 10.65 -0.88
CA PHE A 127 -7.46 9.75 -1.78
C PHE A 127 -8.84 9.36 -1.20
N LEU A 128 -8.88 8.95 0.08
CA LEU A 128 -10.09 8.61 0.82
C LEU A 128 -11.03 9.82 1.00
N VAL A 129 -10.50 10.97 1.40
CA VAL A 129 -11.30 12.18 1.68
C VAL A 129 -11.89 12.77 0.40
N MET A 130 -11.09 12.84 -0.67
CA MET A 130 -11.51 13.44 -1.94
C MET A 130 -12.25 12.46 -2.85
N GLN A 131 -12.35 11.18 -2.46
CA GLN A 131 -12.89 10.11 -3.30
C GLN A 131 -12.24 10.11 -4.69
N ALA A 132 -10.92 10.26 -4.73
CA ALA A 132 -10.20 10.36 -5.99
C ALA A 132 -10.36 9.08 -6.83
N SER A 133 -10.32 9.25 -8.15
CA SER A 133 -10.44 8.15 -9.11
C SER A 133 -9.30 7.14 -8.96
N TYR A 134 -9.61 5.84 -9.06
CA TYR A 134 -8.60 4.76 -9.02
C TYR A 134 -7.50 4.91 -10.07
N ALA A 135 -7.73 5.63 -11.18
CA ALA A 135 -6.74 5.84 -12.23
C ALA A 135 -5.45 6.51 -11.71
N TYR A 136 -5.55 7.33 -10.65
CA TYR A 136 -4.38 7.95 -10.02
C TYR A 136 -3.61 7.00 -9.10
N PHE A 137 -4.23 5.90 -8.67
CA PHE A 137 -3.62 4.98 -7.72
C PHE A 137 -2.40 4.28 -8.30
N HIS A 138 -2.34 4.03 -9.61
CA HIS A 138 -1.17 3.40 -10.24
C HIS A 138 0.14 4.16 -9.97
N ALA A 139 0.09 5.51 -9.98
CA ALA A 139 1.26 6.33 -9.65
C ALA A 139 1.65 6.18 -8.18
N VAL A 140 0.66 6.13 -7.27
CA VAL A 140 0.87 5.90 -5.84
C VAL A 140 1.46 4.50 -5.63
N PHE A 141 0.93 3.48 -6.31
CA PHE A 141 1.40 2.11 -6.32
C PHE A 141 2.90 2.04 -6.67
N ALA A 142 3.29 2.63 -7.79
CA ALA A 142 4.67 2.62 -8.26
C ALA A 142 5.63 3.34 -7.29
N VAL A 143 5.28 4.56 -6.86
CA VAL A 143 6.20 5.42 -6.09
C VAL A 143 6.24 5.04 -4.61
N CYS A 144 5.09 4.75 -4.01
CA CYS A 144 4.96 4.61 -2.56
C CYS A 144 4.93 3.15 -2.08
N TYR A 145 4.84 2.16 -2.99
CA TYR A 145 4.88 0.74 -2.63
C TYR A 145 5.99 -0.01 -3.34
N VAL A 146 6.04 0.04 -4.68
CA VAL A 146 7.04 -0.72 -5.44
C VAL A 146 8.46 -0.23 -5.15
N LEU A 147 8.69 1.09 -5.20
CA LEU A 147 10.04 1.63 -5.03
C LEU A 147 10.64 1.36 -3.62
N PRO A 148 9.93 1.58 -2.50
CA PRO A 148 10.41 1.16 -1.18
C PRO A 148 10.65 -0.36 -1.11
N PHE A 149 9.73 -1.15 -1.66
CA PHE A 149 9.84 -2.61 -1.66
C PHE A 149 11.03 -3.15 -2.44
N LEU A 150 11.44 -2.51 -3.54
CA LEU A 150 12.63 -2.91 -4.30
C LEU A 150 13.92 -2.75 -3.48
N GLY A 151 13.98 -1.72 -2.62
CA GLY A 151 15.07 -1.57 -1.64
C GLY A 151 15.12 -2.76 -0.68
N GLU A 152 13.95 -3.24 -0.27
CA GLU A 152 13.85 -4.41 0.60
C GLU A 152 14.17 -5.72 -0.08
N LEU A 153 13.68 -5.92 -1.29
CA LEU A 153 14.01 -7.09 -2.09
C LEU A 153 15.52 -7.21 -2.32
N ASN A 154 16.20 -6.09 -2.59
CA ASN A 154 17.65 -6.08 -2.75
C ASN A 154 18.39 -6.50 -1.46
N THR A 155 17.88 -6.08 -0.29
CA THR A 155 18.41 -6.51 1.02
C THR A 155 18.23 -8.01 1.22
N TRP A 156 17.04 -8.54 0.95
CA TRP A 156 16.77 -9.99 1.03
C TRP A 156 17.64 -10.81 0.07
N LEU A 157 17.80 -10.35 -1.17
CA LEU A 157 18.67 -11.00 -2.14
C LEU A 157 20.12 -11.01 -1.69
N ALA A 158 20.61 -9.93 -1.06
CA ALA A 158 21.96 -9.89 -0.50
C ALA A 158 22.13 -10.93 0.62
N ILE A 159 21.14 -11.07 1.50
CA ILE A 159 21.14 -12.07 2.59
C ILE A 159 21.16 -13.49 2.05
N VAL A 160 20.30 -13.80 1.07
CA VAL A 160 20.27 -15.12 0.41
C VAL A 160 21.60 -15.44 -0.28
N ARG A 161 22.32 -14.42 -0.77
CA ARG A 161 23.66 -14.54 -1.32
C ARG A 161 24.78 -14.65 -0.28
N GLY A 162 24.44 -14.68 1.01
CA GLY A 162 25.39 -14.89 2.11
C GLY A 162 25.91 -13.61 2.77
N ALA A 163 25.28 -12.45 2.54
CA ALA A 163 25.64 -11.23 3.28
C ALA A 163 25.39 -11.41 4.78
N TYR A 164 26.39 -11.09 5.61
CA TYR A 164 26.28 -11.16 7.07
C TYR A 164 25.42 -9.99 7.59
N VAL A 165 24.31 -10.32 8.27
CA VAL A 165 23.46 -9.33 8.94
C VAL A 165 24.00 -9.09 10.35
N LYS A 166 24.52 -7.89 10.62
CA LYS A 166 24.84 -7.47 11.99
C LYS A 166 23.52 -7.31 12.76
N ARG A 167 23.25 -8.24 13.68
CA ARG A 167 22.17 -8.11 14.67
C ARG A 167 22.59 -7.06 15.71
N PHE A 168 21.63 -6.34 16.28
CA PHE A 168 21.93 -5.49 17.44
C PHE A 168 22.64 -6.32 18.52
N PRO A 169 23.68 -5.77 19.18
CA PRO A 169 24.22 -6.39 20.37
C PRO A 169 23.08 -6.64 21.36
N PRO A 170 23.04 -7.80 22.05
CA PRO A 170 22.08 -8.01 23.11
C PRO A 170 22.23 -6.89 24.16
N PRO A 171 21.13 -6.46 24.82
CA PRO A 171 21.10 -5.31 25.72
C PRO A 171 22.11 -5.40 26.88
N GLU A 172 22.66 -6.57 27.16
CA GLU A 172 23.64 -6.83 28.21
C GLU A 172 25.07 -6.38 27.87
N THR A 173 25.35 -5.91 26.64
CA THR A 173 26.73 -5.65 26.16
C THR A 173 27.15 -4.18 26.12
N SER A 174 26.30 -3.24 26.55
CA SER A 174 26.68 -1.84 26.73
C SER A 174 27.07 -1.58 28.19
N SER A 175 28.28 -1.97 28.55
CA SER A 175 28.96 -1.61 29.80
C SER A 175 30.27 -0.91 29.50
#